data_AF-A0A442IZR5-F1
#
_entry.id   AF-A0A442IZR5-F1
#
_cell.length_a   1.000
_cell.length_b   1.000
_cell.length_c   1.000
_cell.angle_alpha   90.00
_cell.angle_beta   90.00
_cell.angle_gamma   90.00
#
_symmetry.space_group_name_H-M   'P 1'
#
loop_
_entity.id
_entity.type
_entity.pdbx_description
1 polymer ?
#
loop_
_entity_poly.entity_id
_entity_poly.type
_entity_poly.pdbx_seq_one_letter_code
_entity_poly.pdbx_strand_id
1 'polypeptide(L)'
;MTSAMTKTHPESAPEDPFLWLEDRDGKEALDWVHRQNAVTVAELQGDPSYQPAFETALDLMTAEDNIPVGAALAGHVYNFWQDKTNALGLWRRTTVASYKTDKPDWETIIDFDQLSAKEGVK
;
A
#
# COMPACT_ATOMS: atom_id res chain seq x y z
N MET A 1 -9.10 -13.01 60.88
CA MET A 1 -8.18 -12.35 59.92
C MET A 1 -8.52 -12.82 58.54
N THR A 2 -9.10 -11.96 57.71
CA THR A 2 -9.17 -12.11 56.25
C THR A 2 -9.18 -10.69 55.70
N SER A 3 -8.02 -10.27 55.19
CA SER A 3 -7.81 -8.95 54.60
C SER A 3 -8.42 -8.92 53.20
N ALA A 4 -9.33 -7.98 52.93
CA ALA A 4 -9.78 -7.67 51.59
C ALA A 4 -8.71 -6.80 50.91
N MET A 5 -8.08 -7.29 49.86
CA MET A 5 -7.21 -6.47 49.00
C MET A 5 -8.09 -5.54 48.16
N THR A 6 -8.19 -4.29 48.58
CA THR A 6 -8.72 -3.22 47.73
C THR A 6 -7.73 -2.99 46.60
N LYS A 7 -8.15 -3.30 45.37
CA LYS A 7 -7.40 -2.94 44.16
C LYS A 7 -7.49 -1.41 44.03
N THR A 8 -6.47 -0.70 44.51
CA THR A 8 -6.31 0.73 44.27
C THR A 8 -6.15 0.91 42.77
N HIS A 9 -7.19 1.45 42.12
CA HIS A 9 -7.09 1.98 40.77
C HIS A 9 -6.22 3.24 40.87
N PRO A 10 -5.10 3.36 40.15
CA PRO A 10 -4.30 4.57 40.19
C PRO A 10 -5.14 5.74 39.67
N GLU A 11 -4.93 6.90 40.31
CA GLU A 11 -5.47 8.20 39.97
C GLU A 11 -5.42 8.49 38.47
N SER A 12 -6.48 9.16 37.99
CA SER A 12 -6.72 9.69 36.65
C SER A 12 -5.46 9.84 35.79
N ALA A 13 -5.42 9.10 34.68
CA ALA A 13 -4.50 9.39 33.59
C ALA A 13 -4.62 10.88 33.18
N PRO A 14 -3.51 11.56 32.84
CA PRO A 14 -3.58 12.93 32.35
C PRO A 14 -4.58 13.01 31.19
N GLU A 15 -5.41 14.05 31.16
CA GLU A 15 -6.34 14.29 30.05
C GLU A 15 -5.55 14.35 28.74
N ASP A 16 -5.87 13.47 27.79
CA ASP A 16 -5.21 13.43 26.49
C ASP A 16 -5.79 14.55 25.60
N PRO A 17 -5.01 15.61 25.29
CA PRO A 17 -5.49 16.71 24.46
C PRO A 17 -5.74 16.31 23.00
N PHE A 18 -5.35 15.10 22.59
CA PHE A 18 -5.45 14.59 21.23
C PHE A 18 -6.47 13.46 21.07
N LEU A 19 -7.28 13.17 22.09
CA LEU A 19 -8.27 12.09 22.06
C LEU A 19 -9.20 12.14 20.83
N TRP A 20 -9.50 13.35 20.32
CA TRP A 20 -10.33 13.56 19.12
C TRP A 20 -9.69 13.05 17.82
N LEU A 21 -8.36 12.83 17.78
CA LEU A 21 -7.69 12.19 16.64
C LEU A 21 -8.04 10.69 16.52
N GLU A 22 -8.59 10.07 17.57
CA GLU A 22 -9.02 8.66 17.51
C GLU A 22 -10.30 8.47 16.70
N ASP A 23 -11.11 9.52 16.52
CA ASP A 23 -12.25 9.51 15.61
C ASP A 23 -11.76 9.65 14.16
N ARG A 24 -11.31 8.53 13.59
CA ARG A 24 -10.65 8.46 12.27
C ARG A 24 -11.46 9.03 11.11
N ASP A 25 -12.79 8.96 11.21
CA ASP A 25 -13.71 9.46 10.19
C ASP A 25 -14.31 10.83 10.58
N GLY A 26 -13.95 11.34 11.77
CA GLY A 26 -14.39 12.62 12.30
C GLY A 26 -13.84 13.79 11.49
N LYS A 27 -14.69 14.79 11.24
CA LYS A 27 -14.31 15.98 10.46
C LYS A 27 -13.09 16.69 11.03
N GLU A 28 -12.99 16.81 12.36
CA GLU A 28 -11.89 17.49 13.03
C GLU A 28 -10.55 16.76 12.79
N ALA A 29 -10.55 15.43 12.97
CA ALA A 29 -9.40 14.56 12.71
C ALA A 29 -8.94 14.65 11.24
N LEU A 30 -9.87 14.53 10.29
CA LEU A 30 -9.56 14.62 8.86
C LEU A 30 -9.03 16.01 8.47
N ASP A 31 -9.64 17.10 8.95
CA ASP A 31 -9.16 18.46 8.70
C ASP A 31 -7.73 18.64 9.23
N TRP A 32 -7.41 18.05 10.38
CA TRP A 32 -6.06 18.08 10.92
C TRP A 32 -5.07 17.29 10.07
N VAL A 33 -5.42 16.07 9.66
CA VAL A 33 -4.60 15.25 8.76
C VAL A 33 -4.31 16.00 7.46
N HIS A 34 -5.32 16.63 6.85
CA HIS A 34 -5.13 17.42 5.64
C HIS A 34 -4.16 18.59 5.85
N ARG A 35 -4.23 19.29 6.99
CA ARG A 35 -3.27 20.37 7.32
C ARG A 35 -1.85 19.83 7.48
N GLN A 36 -1.67 18.70 8.17
CA GLN A 36 -0.34 18.11 8.35
C GLN A 36 0.23 17.61 7.02
N ASN A 37 -0.59 16.94 6.20
CA ASN A 37 -0.19 16.51 4.87
C ASN A 37 0.23 17.68 3.98
N ALA A 38 -0.48 18.81 4.02
CA ALA A 38 -0.11 19.98 3.25
C ALA A 38 1.27 20.53 3.65
N VAL A 39 1.59 20.53 4.95
CA VAL A 39 2.91 20.94 5.45
C VAL A 39 4.00 19.99 4.95
N THR A 40 3.82 18.69 5.15
CA THR A 40 4.87 17.70 4.82
C THR A 40 5.05 17.51 3.33
N VAL A 41 3.98 17.53 2.54
CA VAL A 41 4.07 17.47 1.07
C VAL A 41 4.81 18.69 0.54
N ALA A 42 4.50 19.90 1.02
CA ALA A 42 5.18 21.11 0.59
C ALA A 42 6.67 21.09 0.95
N GLU A 43 7.01 20.61 2.16
CA GLU A 43 8.40 20.49 2.59
C GLU A 43 9.17 19.46 1.75
N LEU A 44 8.65 18.24 1.61
CA LEU A 44 9.33 17.16 0.92
C LEU A 44 9.42 17.40 -0.59
N GLN A 45 8.35 17.86 -1.23
CA GLN A 45 8.36 18.16 -2.68
C GLN A 45 9.06 19.48 -3.00
N GLY A 46 9.25 20.36 -2.01
CA GLY A 46 10.04 21.58 -2.14
C GLY A 46 11.56 21.32 -2.18
N ASP A 47 12.01 20.13 -1.76
CA ASP A 47 13.42 19.75 -1.86
C ASP A 47 13.82 19.54 -3.34
N PRO A 48 14.86 20.21 -3.85
CA PRO A 48 15.30 20.06 -5.25
C PRO A 48 15.67 18.61 -5.65
N SER A 49 15.99 17.75 -4.68
CA SER A 49 16.31 16.34 -4.90
C SER A 49 15.07 15.45 -5.07
N TYR A 50 13.88 15.94 -4.70
CA TYR A 50 12.64 15.15 -4.77
C TYR A 50 12.33 14.68 -6.19
N GLN A 51 12.28 15.61 -7.15
CA GLN A 51 11.82 15.27 -8.50
C GLN A 51 12.74 14.24 -9.19
N PRO A 52 14.09 14.37 -9.16
CA PRO A 52 14.98 13.33 -9.70
C PRO A 52 14.83 11.98 -9.00
N ALA A 53 14.66 11.97 -7.67
CA ALA A 53 14.48 10.73 -6.91
C ALA A 53 13.15 10.05 -7.24
N PHE A 54 12.08 10.84 -7.37
CA PHE A 54 10.76 10.37 -7.77
C PHE A 54 10.78 9.75 -9.17
N GLU A 55 11.38 10.43 -10.15
CA GLU A 55 11.51 9.92 -11.53
C GLU A 55 12.31 8.62 -11.57
N THR A 56 13.43 8.56 -10.85
CA THR A 56 14.25 7.35 -10.75
C THR A 56 13.46 6.19 -10.15
N ALA A 57 12.74 6.44 -9.06
CA ALA A 57 11.91 5.42 -8.41
C ALA A 57 10.79 4.95 -9.33
N LEU A 58 10.12 5.88 -10.02
CA LEU A 58 9.04 5.58 -10.95
C LEU A 58 9.54 4.73 -12.12
N ASP A 59 10.69 5.07 -12.71
CA ASP A 59 11.26 4.29 -13.82
C ASP A 59 11.62 2.87 -13.38
N LEU A 60 12.21 2.69 -12.20
CA LEU A 60 12.52 1.36 -11.66
C LEU A 60 11.27 0.55 -11.33
N MET A 61 10.28 1.16 -10.66
CA MET A 61 9.04 0.49 -10.25
C MET A 61 8.16 0.11 -11.45
N THR A 62 8.31 0.79 -12.57
CA THR A 62 7.50 0.57 -13.77
C THR A 62 8.30 0.00 -14.94
N ALA A 63 9.51 -0.51 -14.67
CA ALA A 63 10.39 -1.10 -15.67
C ALA A 63 9.76 -2.36 -16.29
N GLU A 64 9.71 -2.41 -17.62
CA GLU A 64 9.11 -3.51 -18.38
C GLU A 64 10.00 -4.76 -18.44
N ASP A 65 11.30 -4.62 -18.14
CA ASP A 65 12.31 -5.69 -18.11
C ASP A 65 12.46 -6.33 -16.71
N ASN A 66 11.57 -5.99 -15.77
CA ASN A 66 11.51 -6.63 -14.47
C ASN A 66 11.29 -8.14 -14.60
N ILE A 67 12.04 -8.92 -13.82
CA ILE A 67 11.93 -10.38 -13.82
C ILE A 67 10.59 -10.77 -13.19
N PRO A 68 9.70 -11.51 -13.89
CA PRO A 68 8.38 -11.87 -13.38
C PRO A 68 8.45 -13.04 -12.39
N VAL A 69 9.08 -12.82 -11.25
CA VAL A 69 9.24 -13.83 -10.19
C VAL A 69 7.87 -14.30 -9.71
N GLY A 70 7.69 -15.62 -9.63
CA GLY A 70 6.42 -16.22 -9.30
C GLY A 70 6.53 -17.51 -8.49
N ALA A 71 5.40 -17.93 -7.93
CA ALA A 71 5.29 -19.18 -7.19
C ALA A 71 4.81 -20.31 -8.11
N ALA A 72 5.53 -21.45 -8.11
CA ALA A 72 5.14 -22.63 -8.87
C ALA A 72 4.13 -23.49 -8.09
N LEU A 73 2.96 -23.74 -8.67
CA LEU A 73 1.91 -24.55 -8.07
C LEU A 73 1.10 -25.26 -9.15
N ALA A 74 0.88 -26.57 -9.00
CA ALA A 74 0.02 -27.38 -9.88
C ALA A 74 0.30 -27.17 -11.39
N GLY A 75 1.58 -27.21 -11.79
CA GLY A 75 1.99 -27.09 -13.20
C GLY A 75 2.01 -25.67 -13.77
N HIS A 76 1.68 -24.66 -12.96
CA HIS A 76 1.68 -23.25 -13.33
C HIS A 76 2.65 -22.45 -12.47
N VAL A 77 3.06 -21.28 -12.98
CA VAL A 77 3.74 -20.22 -12.24
C VAL A 77 2.77 -19.06 -12.10
N TYR A 78 2.54 -18.61 -10.87
CA TYR A 78 1.69 -17.46 -10.55
C TYR A 78 2.57 -16.26 -10.25
N ASN A 79 2.26 -15.13 -10.86
CA ASN A 79 3.01 -13.89 -10.73
C ASN A 79 2.04 -12.73 -10.49
N PHE A 80 2.47 -11.77 -9.69
CA PHE A 80 1.83 -10.46 -9.57
C PHE A 80 2.69 -9.45 -10.33
N TRP A 81 2.05 -8.66 -11.19
CA TRP A 81 2.75 -7.77 -12.12
C TRP A 81 2.22 -6.35 -12.03
N GLN A 82 3.12 -5.38 -11.96
CA GLN A 82 2.80 -3.95 -12.01
C GLN A 82 3.71 -3.29 -13.05
N ASP A 83 3.16 -2.35 -13.80
CA ASP A 83 3.88 -1.56 -14.80
C ASP A 83 3.21 -0.19 -14.99
N LYS A 84 3.65 0.58 -15.98
CA LYS A 84 3.11 1.92 -16.28
C LYS A 84 1.61 1.92 -16.60
N THR A 85 1.07 0.81 -17.08
CA THR A 85 -0.33 0.67 -17.51
C THR A 85 -1.19 -0.10 -16.50
N ASN A 86 -0.59 -0.93 -15.67
CA ASN A 86 -1.24 -1.74 -14.63
C ASN A 86 -0.70 -1.33 -13.27
N ALA A 87 -1.11 -0.16 -12.78
CA ALA A 87 -0.56 0.44 -11.56
C ALA A 87 -1.04 -0.30 -10.30
N LEU A 88 -2.31 -0.74 -10.28
CA LEU A 88 -2.84 -1.59 -9.21
C LEU A 88 -2.47 -3.07 -9.42
N GLY A 89 -2.19 -3.44 -10.66
CA GLY A 89 -1.48 -4.66 -11.02
C GLY A 89 -2.36 -5.78 -11.56
N LEU A 90 -1.69 -6.81 -12.05
CA LEU A 90 -2.28 -8.01 -12.62
C LEU A 90 -1.86 -9.21 -11.78
N TRP A 91 -2.84 -9.98 -11.30
CA TRP A 91 -2.57 -11.35 -10.88
C TRP A 91 -2.73 -12.27 -12.09
N ARG A 92 -1.64 -12.93 -12.48
CA ARG A 92 -1.55 -13.72 -13.71
C ARG A 92 -0.85 -15.05 -13.47
N ARG A 93 -1.04 -15.98 -14.39
CA ARG A 93 -0.32 -17.27 -14.39
C ARG A 93 0.13 -17.68 -15.77
N THR A 94 1.10 -18.57 -15.83
CA THR A 94 1.52 -19.24 -17.07
C THR A 94 1.88 -20.69 -16.76
N THR A 95 2.03 -21.55 -17.76
CA THR A 95 2.52 -22.92 -17.54
C THR A 95 4.01 -22.90 -17.18
N VAL A 96 4.48 -23.89 -16.42
CA VAL A 96 5.92 -24.01 -16.11
C VAL A 96 6.78 -24.13 -17.38
N ALA A 97 6.25 -24.70 -18.46
CA ALA A 97 6.96 -24.78 -19.74
C ALA A 97 7.11 -23.40 -20.39
N SER A 98 6.03 -22.63 -20.46
CA SER A 98 6.01 -21.27 -21.02
C SER A 98 6.88 -20.30 -20.20
N TYR A 99 6.85 -20.42 -18.87
CA TYR A 99 7.69 -19.62 -17.96
C TYR A 99 9.20 -19.71 -18.24
N LYS A 100 9.68 -20.81 -18.83
CA LYS A 100 11.10 -21.02 -19.14
C LYS A 100 11.53 -20.40 -20.47
N THR A 101 10.61 -19.77 -21.19
CA THR A 101 10.91 -19.07 -22.45
C THR A 101 11.21 -17.61 -22.19
N ASP A 102 11.83 -16.93 -23.15
CA ASP A 102 12.10 -15.49 -23.06
C ASP A 102 10.81 -14.65 -23.04
N LYS A 103 9.70 -15.20 -23.54
CA LYS A 103 8.39 -14.53 -23.60
C LYS A 103 7.29 -15.47 -23.14
N PRO A 104 7.12 -15.65 -21.81
CA PRO A 104 6.05 -16.47 -21.29
C PRO A 104 4.68 -15.93 -21.69
N ASP A 105 3.80 -16.82 -22.14
CA ASP A 105 2.40 -16.52 -22.42
C ASP A 105 1.60 -16.48 -21.11
N TRP A 106 1.22 -15.28 -20.68
CA TRP A 106 0.54 -15.05 -19.40
C TRP A 106 -0.98 -14.97 -19.59
N GLU A 107 -1.69 -15.74 -18.76
CA GLU A 107 -3.14 -15.65 -18.56
C GLU A 107 -3.44 -14.75 -17.35
N THR A 108 -4.13 -13.64 -17.57
CA THR A 108 -4.61 -12.77 -16.48
C THR A 108 -5.78 -13.44 -15.76
N ILE A 109 -5.66 -13.55 -14.43
CA ILE A 109 -6.71 -14.08 -13.55
C ILE A 109 -7.54 -12.93 -12.98
N ILE A 110 -6.87 -11.90 -12.47
CA ILE A 110 -7.48 -10.68 -11.95
C ILE A 110 -6.69 -9.47 -12.46
N ASP A 111 -7.41 -8.49 -12.98
CA ASP A 111 -6.92 -7.16 -13.31
C ASP A 111 -7.47 -6.21 -12.23
N PHE A 112 -6.59 -5.70 -11.37
CA PHE A 112 -6.98 -4.86 -10.24
C PHE A 112 -7.31 -3.42 -10.67
N ASP A 113 -6.71 -2.94 -11.75
CA ASP A 113 -7.02 -1.65 -12.36
C ASP A 113 -8.46 -1.64 -12.90
N GLN A 114 -8.86 -2.69 -13.61
CA GLN A 114 -10.24 -2.88 -14.05
C GLN A 114 -11.23 -3.10 -12.90
N LEU A 115 -10.81 -3.79 -11.83
CA LEU A 115 -11.66 -4.01 -10.67
C LEU A 115 -11.95 -2.68 -9.95
N SER A 116 -10.91 -1.92 -9.62
CA SER A 116 -11.00 -0.58 -9.03
C SER A 116 -11.90 0.35 -9.84
N ALA A 117 -11.74 0.37 -11.17
CA ALA A 117 -12.57 1.17 -12.06
C ALA A 117 -14.06 0.80 -12.00
N LYS A 118 -14.38 -0.49 -11.82
CA LYS A 118 -15.78 -0.98 -11.71
C LYS A 118 -16.39 -0.67 -10.34
N GLU A 119 -15.60 -0.73 -9.27
CA GLU A 119 -16.06 -0.45 -7.91
C GLU A 119 -16.13 1.05 -7.61
N GLY A 120 -15.54 1.90 -8.48
CA GLY A 120 -15.52 3.35 -8.29
C GLY A 120 -14.55 3.80 -7.20
N VAL A 121 -13.66 2.92 -6.76
CA VAL A 121 -12.60 3.20 -5.79
C VAL A 121 -11.34 3.51 -6.59
N LYS A 122 -10.94 4.79 -6.67
CA LYS A 122 -9.65 5.20 -7.24
C LYS A 122 -8.61 5.37 -6.15
#